data_AF-A0A7V7CQT5-F1
#
_entry.id   AF-A0A7V7CQT5-F1
#
_cell.length_a   1.000
_cell.length_b   1.000
_cell.length_c   1.000
_cell.angle_alpha   90.00
_cell.angle_beta   90.00
_cell.angle_gamma   90.00
#
_symmetry.space_group_name_H-M   'P 1'
#
loop_
_entity.id
_entity.type
_entity.pdbx_description
1 polymer ?
#
loop_
_entity_poly.entity_id
_entity_poly.type
_entity_poly.pdbx_seq_one_letter_code
_entity_poly.pdbx_strand_id
1 'polypeptide(L)'
;MAIHVSAREARNRFADIMGSIRYGGEEVIVERSGRPMAALIPVDTYERLIAERRTRFEVIDQIRSNLPDVSPDEIENDVARTIEALRSGSAEGRS
;
A
#
# COMPACT_ATOMS: atom_id res chain seq x y z
N MET A 1 -2.41 -4.38 -17.09
CA MET A 1 -3.75 -4.50 -16.48
C MET A 1 -3.95 -5.95 -16.09
N ALA A 2 -4.46 -6.21 -14.89
CA ALA A 2 -4.61 -7.59 -14.44
C ALA A 2 -5.81 -8.29 -15.11
N ILE A 3 -5.60 -9.50 -15.58
CA ILE A 3 -6.65 -10.34 -16.17
C ILE A 3 -7.30 -11.16 -15.06
N HIS A 4 -8.63 -11.21 -15.03
CA HIS A 4 -9.38 -11.96 -14.03
C HIS A 4 -9.77 -13.34 -14.58
N VAL A 5 -9.44 -14.39 -13.85
CA VAL A 5 -9.75 -15.78 -14.23
C VAL A 5 -10.36 -16.53 -13.06
N SER A 6 -11.29 -17.45 -13.34
CA SER A 6 -11.79 -18.33 -12.28
C SER A 6 -10.72 -19.32 -11.84
N ALA A 7 -10.80 -19.83 -10.61
CA ALA A 7 -9.93 -20.89 -10.11
C ALA A 7 -9.95 -22.16 -10.97
N ARG A 8 -11.08 -22.43 -11.66
CA ARG A 8 -11.20 -23.55 -12.61
C ARG A 8 -10.43 -23.27 -13.90
N GLU A 9 -10.56 -22.06 -14.45
CA GLU A 9 -9.83 -21.63 -15.64
C GLU A 9 -8.31 -21.65 -15.39
N ALA A 10 -7.89 -21.07 -14.25
CA ALA A 10 -6.49 -21.03 -13.84
C ALA A 10 -5.86 -22.43 -13.74
N ARG A 11 -6.60 -23.40 -13.21
CA ARG A 11 -6.16 -24.80 -13.15
C ARG A 11 -6.01 -25.41 -14.54
N ASN A 12 -6.97 -25.17 -15.42
CA ASN A 12 -7.01 -25.79 -16.74
C ASN A 12 -5.95 -25.23 -17.70
N ARG A 13 -5.57 -23.95 -17.53
CA ARG A 13 -4.69 -23.23 -18.45
C ARG A 13 -3.44 -22.69 -17.77
N PHE A 14 -2.99 -23.36 -16.72
CA PHE A 14 -1.89 -22.86 -15.89
C PHE A 14 -0.59 -22.63 -16.69
N ALA A 15 -0.26 -23.53 -17.61
CA ALA A 15 0.95 -23.41 -18.44
C ALA A 15 0.90 -22.18 -19.36
N ASP A 16 -0.25 -21.92 -20.00
CA ASP A 16 -0.45 -20.75 -20.86
C ASP A 16 -0.33 -19.45 -20.05
N ILE A 17 -0.97 -19.41 -18.88
CA ILE A 17 -0.91 -18.27 -17.95
C ILE A 17 0.54 -18.01 -17.50
N MET A 18 1.29 -19.06 -17.14
CA MET A 18 2.71 -18.92 -16.80
C MET A 18 3.54 -18.38 -17.96
N GLY A 19 3.23 -18.80 -19.20
CA GLY A 19 3.84 -18.24 -20.40
C GLY A 19 3.55 -16.76 -20.59
N SER A 20 2.29 -16.35 -20.45
CA SER A 20 1.89 -14.95 -20.63
C SER A 20 2.44 -14.03 -19.53
N ILE A 21 2.55 -14.50 -18.30
CA ILE A 21 3.19 -13.78 -17.19
C ILE A 21 4.69 -13.61 -17.47
N ARG A 22 5.40 -14.69 -17.83
CA ARG A 22 6.86 -14.65 -18.02
C ARG A 22 7.29 -13.78 -19.20
N TYR A 23 6.58 -13.87 -20.32
CA TYR A 23 7.00 -13.21 -21.56
C TYR A 23 6.21 -11.94 -21.88
N GLY A 24 4.96 -11.86 -21.44
CA GLY A 24 4.08 -10.70 -21.65
C GLY A 24 4.07 -9.71 -20.50
N GLY A 25 4.64 -10.06 -19.33
CA GLY A 25 4.57 -9.22 -18.13
C GLY A 25 3.15 -9.06 -17.60
N GLU A 26 2.25 -9.98 -17.95
CA GLU A 26 0.86 -9.95 -17.52
C GLU A 26 0.74 -10.23 -16.02
N GLU A 27 -0.32 -9.69 -15.42
CA GLU A 27 -0.72 -9.98 -14.05
C GLU A 27 -2.08 -10.68 -14.10
N VAL A 28 -2.28 -11.70 -13.28
CA VAL A 28 -3.52 -12.48 -13.28
C VAL A 28 -4.10 -12.56 -11.88
N ILE A 29 -5.37 -12.19 -11.74
CA ILE A 29 -6.15 -12.37 -10.52
C ILE A 29 -6.98 -13.64 -10.65
N VAL A 30 -6.76 -14.57 -9.73
CA VAL A 30 -7.55 -15.79 -9.61
C VAL A 30 -8.72 -15.55 -8.67
N GLU A 31 -9.93 -15.81 -9.16
CA GLU A 31 -11.17 -15.59 -8.45
C GLU A 31 -11.91 -16.89 -8.14
N ARG A 32 -12.67 -16.87 -7.04
CA ARG A 32 -13.65 -17.90 -6.72
C ARG A 32 -14.99 -17.23 -6.43
N SER A 33 -16.02 -17.56 -7.19
CA SER A 33 -17.35 -16.96 -7.06
C SER A 33 -17.32 -15.43 -7.12
N GLY A 34 -16.51 -14.87 -8.03
CA GLY A 34 -16.35 -13.41 -8.21
C GLY A 34 -15.56 -12.69 -7.12
N ARG A 35 -14.94 -13.42 -6.18
CA ARG A 35 -14.05 -12.84 -5.16
C ARG A 35 -12.59 -13.11 -5.54
N PRO A 36 -11.72 -12.08 -5.60
CA PRO A 36 -10.28 -12.24 -5.76
C PRO A 36 -9.68 -13.06 -4.62
N MET A 37 -8.90 -14.09 -4.94
CA MET A 37 -8.32 -15.02 -3.95
C MET A 37 -6.80 -15.09 -4.00
N ALA A 38 -6.22 -14.99 -5.20
CA ALA A 38 -4.77 -14.99 -5.38
C ALA A 38 -4.40 -14.13 -6.60
N ALA A 39 -3.16 -13.68 -6.63
CA ALA A 39 -2.56 -13.05 -7.79
C ALA A 39 -1.36 -13.86 -8.26
N LEU A 40 -1.22 -14.03 -9.56
CA LEU A 40 0.02 -14.48 -10.18
C LEU A 40 0.64 -13.28 -10.88
N ILE A 41 1.90 -13.02 -10.56
CA ILE A 41 2.67 -11.88 -11.06
C ILE A 41 4.08 -12.35 -11.44
N PRO A 42 4.80 -11.61 -12.29
CA PRO A 42 6.21 -11.84 -12.52
C PRO A 42 7.01 -11.82 -11.21
N VAL A 43 8.05 -12.66 -11.12
CA VAL A 43 8.86 -12.81 -9.89
C VAL A 43 9.59 -11.52 -9.54
N ASP A 44 10.12 -10.81 -10.52
CA ASP A 44 10.76 -9.51 -10.36
C ASP A 44 9.80 -8.45 -9.80
N THR A 45 8.53 -8.47 -10.22
CA THR A 45 7.48 -7.62 -9.65
C THR A 45 7.22 -7.98 -8.19
N TYR A 46 7.17 -9.26 -7.85
CA TYR A 46 7.04 -9.71 -6.46
C TYR A 46 8.24 -9.27 -5.61
N GLU A 47 9.47 -9.49 -6.09
CA GLU A 47 10.69 -9.10 -5.39
C GLU A 47 10.76 -7.59 -5.14
N ARG A 48 10.42 -6.77 -6.13
CA ARG A 48 10.32 -5.31 -5.99
C ARG A 48 9.30 -4.91 -4.92
N LEU A 49 8.11 -5.53 -4.91
CA LEU A 49 7.08 -5.25 -3.91
C LEU A 49 7.57 -5.57 -2.48
N ILE A 50 8.29 -6.67 -2.30
CA ILE A 50 8.87 -7.06 -1.00
C ILE A 50 9.98 -6.10 -0.59
N ALA A 51 10.88 -5.75 -1.52
CA ALA A 51 11.97 -4.82 -1.26
C ALA A 51 11.44 -3.42 -0.88
N GLU A 52 10.49 -2.88 -1.64
CA GLU A 52 9.87 -1.58 -1.36
C GLU A 52 9.16 -1.56 0.00
N ARG A 53 8.45 -2.63 0.36
CA ARG A 53 7.85 -2.75 1.69
C ARG A 53 8.90 -2.63 2.78
N ARG A 54 10.01 -3.37 2.64
CA ARG A 54 11.09 -3.38 3.63
C ARG A 54 11.72 -1.98 3.78
N THR A 55 12.11 -1.36 2.67
CA THR A 55 12.71 -0.01 2.67
C THR A 55 11.77 1.04 3.25
N ARG A 56 10.47 0.93 2.99
CA ARG A 56 9.48 1.91 3.47
C ARG A 56 9.32 1.88 4.99
N PHE A 57 9.41 0.70 5.61
CA PHE A 57 9.39 0.58 7.06
C PHE A 57 10.72 1.02 7.68
N GLU A 58 11.86 0.71 7.06
CA GLU A 58 13.18 1.13 7.55
C GLU A 58 13.32 2.65 7.64
N VAL A 59 12.81 3.41 6.66
CA VAL A 59 12.83 4.88 6.72
C VAL A 59 11.94 5.43 7.84
N ILE A 60 10.74 4.87 8.04
CA ILE A 60 9.84 5.29 9.12
C ILE A 60 10.46 4.98 10.49
N ASP A 61 11.08 3.81 10.65
CA ASP A 61 11.73 3.41 11.88
C ASP A 61 12.97 4.28 12.17
N GLN A 62 13.75 4.63 11.16
CA GLN A 62 14.89 5.56 11.31
C GLN A 62 14.44 6.98 11.71
N ILE A 63 13.32 7.46 11.17
CA ILE A 63 12.76 8.74 11.59
C ILE A 63 12.30 8.65 13.06
N ARG A 64 11.58 7.58 13.43
CA ARG A 64 11.13 7.32 14.80
C ARG A 64 12.27 7.21 15.79
N SER A 65 13.39 6.57 15.44
CA SER A 65 14.52 6.41 16.35
C SER A 65 15.21 7.73 16.74
N ASN A 66 15.03 8.77 15.92
CA ASN A 66 15.59 10.10 16.16
C ASN A 66 14.58 11.07 16.77
N LEU A 67 13.30 10.67 16.90
CA LEU A 67 12.28 11.49 17.51
C LEU A 67 12.32 11.32 19.04
N PRO A 68 12.11 12.41 19.81
CA PRO A 68 11.96 12.31 21.25
C PRO A 68 10.76 11.44 21.62
N ASP A 69 10.86 10.73 22.74
CA ASP A 69 9.77 9.90 23.28
C ASP A 69 8.73 10.81 23.93
N VAL A 70 7.76 11.26 23.13
CA VAL A 70 6.66 12.14 23.54
C VAL A 70 5.40 11.31 23.65
N SER A 71 4.63 11.52 24.72
CA SER A 71 3.40 10.77 24.92
C SER A 71 2.33 11.13 23.89
N PRO A 72 1.40 10.21 23.55
CA PRO A 72 0.30 10.51 22.65
C PRO A 72 -0.54 11.72 23.08
N ASP A 73 -0.78 11.87 24.39
CA ASP A 73 -1.57 12.97 24.95
C ASP A 73 -0.89 14.32 24.72
N GLU A 74 0.43 14.40 24.84
CA GLU A 74 1.19 15.63 24.55
C GLU A 74 1.11 16.01 23.06
N ILE A 75 1.21 15.02 22.15
CA ILE A 75 1.08 15.24 20.71
C ILE A 75 -0.33 15.73 20.38
N GLU A 76 -1.36 15.09 20.94
CA GLU A 76 -2.75 15.50 20.74
C GLU A 76 -2.99 16.93 21.20
N ASN A 77 -2.44 17.30 22.37
CA ASN A 77 -2.53 18.67 22.89
C ASN A 77 -1.80 19.68 21.98
N ASP A 78 -0.61 19.36 21.47
CA ASP A 78 0.13 20.22 20.54
C ASP A 78 -0.62 20.47 19.23
N VAL A 79 -1.18 19.39 18.66
CA VAL A 79 -2.00 19.48 17.45
C VAL A 79 -3.26 20.29 17.70
N ALA A 80 -3.97 20.04 18.81
CA ALA A 80 -5.18 20.78 19.16
C ALA A 80 -4.91 22.29 19.30
N ARG A 81 -3.84 22.66 20.02
CA ARG A 81 -3.42 24.07 20.16
C ARG A 81 -3.12 24.73 18.82
N THR A 82 -2.44 24.02 17.92
CA THR A 82 -2.10 24.54 16.58
C THR A 82 -3.34 24.74 15.73
N ILE A 83 -4.27 23.78 15.73
CA ILE A 83 -5.55 23.89 15.00
C ILE A 83 -6.38 25.05 15.55
N GLU A 84 -6.43 25.23 16.87
CA GLU A 84 -7.15 26.31 17.52
C GLU A 84 -6.58 27.69 17.15
N ALA A 85 -5.25 27.84 17.16
CA ALA A 85 -4.57 29.07 16.75
C ALA A 85 -4.86 29.45 15.28
N LEU A 86 -4.94 28.47 14.37
CA LEU A 86 -5.31 28.72 12.97
C LEU A 86 -6.79 29.13 12.83
N ARG A 87 -7.68 28.58 13.66
CA ARG A 87 -9.11 28.93 13.67
C ARG A 87 -9.35 30.35 14.21
N SER A 88 -8.64 30.78 15.24
CA SER A 88 -8.75 32.14 15.77
C SER A 88 -8.14 33.19 14.84
N GLY A 89 -6.96 32.93 14.25
CA GLY A 89 -6.33 33.85 13.30
C GLY A 89 -7.07 33.99 11.95
N SER A 90 -7.84 32.97 11.55
CA SER A 90 -8.68 33.06 10.33
C SER A 90 -9.95 33.90 10.52
N ALA A 91 -10.34 34.21 11.76
CA ALA A 91 -11.49 35.07 12.07
C ALA A 91 -11.15 36.57 11.93
N GLU A 92 -9.89 36.97 12.11
CA GLU A 92 -9.44 38.37 12.03
C GLU A 92 -9.22 38.86 10.57
N GLY A 93 -9.02 37.95 9.61
CA GLY A 93 -8.79 38.28 8.19
C GLY A 93 -10.04 38.50 7.32
N ARG A 94 -11.26 38.48 7.88
CA ARG A 94 -12.53 38.66 7.15
C ARG A 94 -13.36 39.87 7.61
N SER A 95 -12.73 40.88 8.22
CA SER A 95 -13.36 42.18 8.54
C SER A 95 -12.78 43.31 7.71
#